data_AF-A0A522EDH4-F1
#
_entry.id   AF-A0A522EDH4-F1
#
_cell.length_a   1.000
_cell.length_b   1.000
_cell.length_c   1.000
_cell.angle_alpha   90.00
_cell.angle_beta   90.00
_cell.angle_gamma   90.00
#
_symmetry.space_group_name_H-M   'P 1'
#
loop_
_entity.id
_entity.type
_entity.pdbx_description
1 polymer ?
#
loop_
_entity_poly.entity_id
_entity_poly.type
_entity_poly.pdbx_seq_one_letter_code
_entity_poly.pdbx_strand_id
1 'polypeptide(L)'
;MTRLFFRRLALQRLAALGCLAGLAACSPHYDWRVVQSSEGAYSITYPAKPSSDAREVHLSTGVLPMHMQAARVDQALFAVGVIKLPSADVALRTRVMADLQKGLLANLGAAQSQVQTVQIRVASQSPPFVTGTGVYAQGHGVDGKEQRFVDARFVAYGDRVYQVVVLGEKAPPQEQIEQFFDSFTLE
;
A
#
# COMPACT_ATOMS: atom_id res chain seq x y z
N MET A 1 -46.25 64.66 -6.83
CA MET A 1 -45.90 63.35 -7.39
C MET A 1 -44.42 63.05 -7.15
N THR A 2 -43.98 62.71 -5.91
CA THR A 2 -42.54 62.39 -5.67
C THR A 2 -42.28 61.70 -4.32
N ARG A 3 -42.96 60.60 -3.98
CA ARG A 3 -42.65 59.84 -2.73
C ARG A 3 -42.74 58.32 -2.85
N LEU A 4 -42.50 57.76 -4.05
CA LEU A 4 -42.60 56.30 -4.26
C LEU A 4 -41.27 55.58 -4.58
N PHE A 5 -40.14 56.28 -4.64
CA PHE A 5 -38.89 55.67 -5.11
C PHE A 5 -37.89 55.25 -4.02
N PHE A 6 -38.06 55.65 -2.75
CA PHE A 6 -36.89 55.68 -1.84
C PHE A 6 -36.74 54.58 -0.79
N ARG A 7 -37.62 53.57 -0.67
CA ARG A 7 -37.40 52.53 0.35
C ARG A 7 -37.63 51.08 -0.09
N ARG A 8 -37.70 50.82 -1.40
CA ARG A 8 -37.40 49.47 -1.94
C ARG A 8 -35.94 49.05 -1.67
N LEU A 9 -35.04 50.00 -1.39
CA LEU A 9 -33.64 49.73 -1.05
C LEU A 9 -33.40 49.20 0.38
N ALA A 10 -34.37 49.31 1.30
CA ALA A 10 -34.16 48.90 2.69
C ALA A 10 -34.35 47.39 2.92
N LEU A 11 -35.05 46.69 2.02
CA LEU A 11 -35.23 45.23 2.11
C LEU A 11 -34.15 44.42 1.38
N GLN A 12 -33.32 45.05 0.54
CA GLN A 12 -32.31 44.33 -0.26
C GLN A 12 -31.00 44.04 0.50
N ARG A 13 -30.84 44.55 1.73
CA ARG A 13 -29.64 44.32 2.56
C ARG A 13 -29.80 43.19 3.59
N LEU A 14 -30.84 42.36 3.45
CA LEU A 14 -31.04 41.15 4.27
C LEU A 14 -30.91 39.85 3.45
N ALA A 15 -30.31 39.90 2.26
CA ALA A 15 -30.21 38.74 1.36
C ALA A 15 -28.78 38.24 1.10
N ALA A 16 -27.81 38.59 1.96
CA ALA A 16 -26.40 38.22 1.72
C ALA A 16 -25.68 37.70 2.98
N LEU A 17 -26.40 37.05 3.90
CA LEU A 17 -25.79 36.46 5.09
C LEU A 17 -26.44 35.10 5.41
N GLY A 18 -26.14 34.09 4.60
CA GLY A 18 -26.66 32.75 4.85
C GLY A 18 -26.43 31.80 3.71
N CYS A 19 -25.19 31.29 3.62
CA CYS A 19 -24.84 29.92 3.20
C CYS A 19 -23.31 29.81 3.04
N LEU A 20 -22.57 30.11 4.11
CA LEU A 20 -21.18 29.67 4.30
C LEU A 20 -21.15 28.39 5.17
N ALA A 21 -22.20 27.58 5.07
CA ALA A 21 -22.33 26.32 5.78
C ALA A 21 -21.78 25.19 4.90
N GLY A 22 -20.64 24.63 5.31
CA GLY A 22 -20.35 23.23 5.03
C GLY A 22 -19.42 22.89 3.87
N LEU A 23 -18.28 23.57 3.73
CA LEU A 23 -17.07 22.86 3.27
C LEU A 23 -16.44 22.14 4.47
N ALA A 24 -17.23 21.31 5.16
CA ALA A 24 -16.65 20.15 5.82
C ALA A 24 -16.23 19.25 4.66
N ALA A 25 -15.02 19.47 4.17
CA ALA A 25 -14.42 18.62 3.15
C ALA A 25 -14.43 17.19 3.71
N CYS A 26 -15.36 16.37 3.22
CA CYS A 26 -15.30 14.94 3.41
C CYS A 26 -13.97 14.50 2.80
N SER A 27 -12.93 14.38 3.64
CA SER A 27 -11.72 13.67 3.23
C SER A 27 -12.18 12.25 2.90
N PRO A 28 -11.91 11.74 1.69
CA PRO A 28 -12.24 10.35 1.38
C PRO A 28 -11.52 9.45 2.39
N HIS A 29 -12.19 8.35 2.78
CA HIS A 29 -11.63 7.38 3.72
C HIS A 29 -10.28 6.82 3.24
N TYR A 30 -10.15 6.69 1.92
CA TYR A 30 -8.91 6.40 1.21
C TYR A 30 -8.45 7.66 0.46
N ASP A 31 -7.34 8.25 0.88
CA ASP A 31 -6.63 9.34 0.18
C ASP A 31 -5.55 8.73 -0.71
N TRP A 32 -5.98 8.22 -1.87
CA TRP A 32 -5.11 7.52 -2.82
C TRP A 32 -4.09 8.47 -3.45
N ARG A 33 -2.80 8.17 -3.26
CA ARG A 33 -1.69 9.02 -3.71
C ARG A 33 -0.62 8.18 -4.40
N VAL A 34 -0.23 8.61 -5.60
CA VAL A 34 0.88 7.99 -6.34
C VAL A 34 2.20 8.34 -5.68
N VAL A 35 3.05 7.35 -5.49
CA VAL A 35 4.41 7.46 -5.00
C VAL A 35 5.34 6.81 -6.00
N GLN A 36 6.40 7.53 -6.38
CA GLN A 36 7.52 6.97 -7.10
C GLN A 36 8.71 6.88 -6.14
N SER A 37 9.23 5.67 -5.95
CA SER A 37 10.38 5.40 -5.10
C SER A 37 11.62 5.25 -5.97
N SER A 38 12.42 6.30 -6.07
CA SER A 38 13.72 6.25 -6.75
C SER A 38 14.69 5.32 -6.04
N GLU A 39 14.67 5.31 -4.70
CA GLU A 39 15.46 4.41 -3.86
C GLU A 39 15.07 2.94 -4.09
N GLY A 40 13.77 2.67 -4.19
CA GLY A 40 13.20 1.34 -4.36
C GLY A 40 13.12 0.84 -5.80
N ALA A 41 13.21 1.72 -6.81
CA ALA A 41 12.96 1.43 -8.23
C ALA A 41 11.55 0.85 -8.49
N TYR A 42 10.53 1.52 -7.95
CA TYR A 42 9.12 1.19 -8.20
C TYR A 42 8.22 2.43 -8.16
N SER A 43 7.01 2.30 -8.71
CA SER A 43 5.88 3.18 -8.44
C SER A 43 4.67 2.41 -7.91
N ILE A 44 3.86 3.06 -7.08
CA ILE A 44 2.64 2.48 -6.49
C ILE A 44 1.70 3.59 -6.02
N THR A 45 0.42 3.30 -5.83
CA THR A 45 -0.55 4.22 -5.22
C THR A 45 -0.88 3.76 -3.79
N TYR A 46 -0.57 4.58 -2.78
CA TYR A 46 -0.89 4.30 -1.38
C TYR A 46 -2.26 4.89 -0.99
N PRO A 47 -3.01 4.25 -0.09
CA PRO A 47 -4.34 4.72 0.34
C PRO A 47 -4.34 5.89 1.33
N ALA A 48 -3.16 6.30 1.79
CA ALA A 48 -2.93 7.48 2.60
C ALA A 48 -1.46 7.91 2.40
N LYS A 49 -1.04 9.01 3.03
CA LYS A 49 0.38 9.41 3.03
C LYS A 49 1.24 8.32 3.70
N PRO A 50 2.19 7.68 2.98
CA PRO A 50 3.01 6.64 3.58
C PRO A 50 4.10 7.22 4.47
N SER A 51 4.44 6.51 5.53
CA SER A 51 5.71 6.65 6.25
C SER A 51 6.79 5.82 5.58
N SER A 52 8.04 6.23 5.71
CA SER A 52 9.21 5.44 5.31
C SER A 52 9.99 5.00 6.54
N ASP A 53 10.52 3.78 6.51
CA ASP A 53 11.33 3.18 7.56
C ASP A 53 12.41 2.29 6.93
N ALA A 54 13.47 2.00 7.66
CA ALA A 54 14.51 1.07 7.24
C ALA A 54 14.88 0.18 8.41
N ARG A 55 14.88 -1.14 8.18
CA ARG A 55 15.21 -2.12 9.21
C ARG A 55 16.12 -3.20 8.66
N GLU A 56 16.93 -3.76 9.53
CA GLU A 56 17.66 -4.98 9.22
C GLU A 56 16.69 -6.17 9.23
N VAL A 57 16.79 -7.01 8.19
CA VAL A 57 16.12 -8.30 8.14
C VAL A 57 17.14 -9.42 8.19
N HIS A 58 16.94 -10.34 9.12
CA HIS A 58 17.76 -11.54 9.26
C HIS A 58 17.28 -12.61 8.30
N LEU A 59 18.10 -12.89 7.29
CA LEU A 59 17.86 -13.89 6.26
C LEU A 59 18.85 -15.05 6.46
N SER A 60 18.57 -16.20 5.83
CA SER A 60 19.52 -17.32 5.80
C SER A 60 20.84 -16.96 5.12
N THR A 61 20.83 -15.91 4.30
CA THR A 61 21.97 -15.40 3.53
C THR A 61 22.74 -14.29 4.24
N GLY A 62 22.31 -13.90 5.45
CA GLY A 62 22.91 -12.85 6.25
C GLY A 62 21.90 -11.77 6.64
N VAL A 63 22.42 -10.66 7.16
CA VAL A 63 21.60 -9.49 7.51
C VAL A 63 21.63 -8.51 6.34
N LEU A 64 20.46 -8.14 5.84
CA LEU A 64 20.34 -7.14 4.77
C LEU A 64 19.40 -6.01 5.22
N PRO A 65 19.66 -4.74 4.83
CA PRO A 65 18.72 -3.67 5.05
C PRO A 65 17.51 -3.83 4.14
N MET A 66 16.33 -3.61 4.70
CA MET A 66 15.06 -3.55 3.99
C MET A 66 14.46 -2.15 4.16
N HIS A 67 14.29 -1.45 3.04
CA HIS A 67 13.59 -0.18 2.99
C HIS A 67 12.09 -0.44 2.89
N MET A 68 11.32 0.19 3.77
CA MET A 68 9.89 -0.01 3.90
C MET A 68 9.16 1.31 3.67
N GLN A 69 8.12 1.29 2.85
CA GLN A 69 7.11 2.34 2.81
C GLN A 69 5.76 1.73 3.19
N ALA A 70 5.00 2.41 4.04
CA ALA A 70 3.72 1.90 4.49
C ALA A 70 2.71 3.00 4.80
N ALA A 71 1.44 2.74 4.49
CA ALA A 71 0.30 3.56 4.87
C ALA A 71 -0.73 2.70 5.60
N ARG A 72 -1.34 3.25 6.65
CA ARG A 72 -2.40 2.57 7.42
C ARG A 72 -3.74 3.23 7.14
N VAL A 73 -4.76 2.41 6.89
CA VAL A 73 -6.17 2.79 6.92
C VAL A 73 -6.88 1.79 7.83
N ASP A 74 -7.60 2.30 8.82
CA ASP A 74 -8.19 1.48 9.89
C ASP A 74 -7.17 0.52 10.53
N GLN A 75 -7.47 -0.78 10.52
CA GLN A 75 -6.67 -1.86 11.08
C GLN A 75 -5.80 -2.57 10.02
N ALA A 76 -5.69 -1.99 8.82
CA ALA A 76 -4.92 -2.56 7.71
C ALA A 76 -3.71 -1.69 7.35
N LEU A 77 -2.57 -2.33 7.15
CA LEU A 77 -1.33 -1.74 6.69
C LEU A 77 -1.09 -2.16 5.23
N PHE A 78 -0.89 -1.18 4.37
CA PHE A 78 -0.50 -1.33 2.97
C PHE A 78 0.97 -0.96 2.87
N ALA A 79 1.84 -1.89 2.49
CA ALA A 79 3.27 -1.69 2.54
C ALA A 79 4.02 -2.25 1.33
N VAL A 80 5.11 -1.58 0.96
CA VAL A 80 6.14 -2.10 0.06
C VAL A 80 7.46 -2.16 0.82
N GLY A 81 8.09 -3.32 0.77
CA GLY A 81 9.44 -3.53 1.26
C GLY A 81 10.38 -3.91 0.13
N VAL A 82 11.58 -3.34 0.14
CA VAL A 82 12.59 -3.55 -0.89
C VAL A 82 13.93 -3.90 -0.25
N ILE A 83 14.53 -4.98 -0.70
CA ILE A 83 15.91 -5.36 -0.38
C ILE A 83 16.73 -5.20 -1.65
N LYS A 84 17.81 -4.41 -1.57
CA LYS A 84 18.85 -4.39 -2.58
C LYS A 84 19.90 -5.45 -2.25
N LEU A 85 20.13 -6.35 -3.18
CA LEU A 85 21.08 -7.44 -3.06
C LEU A 85 22.48 -6.98 -3.47
N PRO A 86 23.54 -7.60 -2.92
CA PRO A 86 24.92 -7.33 -3.33
C PRO A 86 25.23 -7.77 -4.77
N SER A 87 24.39 -8.62 -5.36
CA SER A 87 24.49 -9.05 -6.75
C SER A 87 23.14 -9.50 -7.29
N ALA A 88 22.98 -9.50 -8.62
CA ALA A 88 21.82 -10.05 -9.30
C ALA A 88 21.91 -11.59 -9.45
N ASP A 89 22.56 -12.30 -8.53
CA ASP A 89 22.61 -13.77 -8.58
C ASP A 89 21.20 -14.38 -8.42
N VAL A 90 20.86 -15.35 -9.28
CA VAL A 90 19.52 -15.96 -9.29
C VAL A 90 19.29 -16.80 -8.03
N ALA A 91 20.29 -17.54 -7.57
CA ALA A 91 20.15 -18.38 -6.38
C ALA A 91 20.03 -17.55 -5.09
N LEU A 92 20.72 -16.40 -5.02
CA LEU A 92 20.56 -15.43 -3.95
C LEU A 92 19.15 -14.85 -3.95
N ARG A 93 18.65 -14.38 -5.10
CA ARG A 93 17.28 -13.85 -5.24
C ARG A 93 16.22 -14.84 -4.76
N THR A 94 16.30 -16.09 -5.21
CA THR A 94 15.35 -17.14 -4.82
C THR A 94 15.39 -17.41 -3.32
N ARG A 95 16.59 -17.48 -2.71
CA ARG A 95 16.73 -17.69 -1.25
C ARG A 95 16.16 -16.53 -0.44
N VAL A 96 16.49 -15.29 -0.80
CA VAL A 96 15.99 -14.09 -0.11
C VAL A 96 14.47 -13.99 -0.21
N MET A 97 13.91 -14.26 -1.39
CA MET A 97 12.45 -14.25 -1.57
C MET A 97 11.76 -15.33 -0.72
N ALA A 98 12.32 -16.54 -0.65
CA ALA A 98 11.80 -17.61 0.20
C ALA A 98 11.89 -17.27 1.71
N ASP A 99 13.00 -16.67 2.14
CA ASP A 99 13.16 -16.22 3.53
C ASP A 99 12.17 -15.11 3.90
N LEU A 100 11.93 -14.15 3.00
CA LEU A 100 10.93 -13.11 3.19
C LEU A 100 9.52 -13.67 3.30
N GLN A 101 9.14 -14.58 2.40
CA GLN A 101 7.85 -15.26 2.46
C GLN A 101 7.67 -16.01 3.79
N LYS A 102 8.69 -16.76 4.21
CA LYS A 102 8.69 -17.49 5.48
C LYS A 102 8.58 -16.53 6.68
N GLY A 103 9.36 -15.45 6.69
CA GLY A 103 9.36 -14.46 7.77
C GLY A 103 8.03 -13.73 7.89
N LEU A 104 7.38 -13.41 6.77
CA LEU A 104 6.05 -12.81 6.76
C LEU A 104 5.01 -13.74 7.38
N LEU A 105 5.00 -15.02 6.99
CA LEU A 105 4.04 -16.00 7.45
C LEU A 105 4.27 -16.47 8.89
N ALA A 106 5.51 -16.39 9.41
CA ALA A 106 5.85 -16.81 10.77
C ALA A 106 5.04 -16.08 11.86
N ASN A 107 4.50 -14.89 11.56
CA ASN A 107 3.72 -14.09 12.51
C ASN A 107 2.21 -14.42 12.51
N LEU A 108 1.75 -15.37 11.68
CA LEU A 108 0.34 -15.74 11.50
C LEU A 108 -0.04 -17.07 12.18
N GLY A 109 0.78 -17.59 13.09
CA GLY A 109 0.52 -18.88 13.75
C GLY A 109 0.46 -20.04 12.75
N ALA A 110 -0.33 -21.08 13.05
CA ALA A 110 -0.52 -22.24 12.17
C ALA A 110 -1.50 -21.97 11.00
N ALA A 111 -1.44 -20.78 10.40
CA ALA A 111 -2.28 -20.41 9.27
C ALA A 111 -1.95 -21.26 8.02
N GLN A 112 -2.99 -21.75 7.34
CA GLN A 112 -2.84 -22.30 6.00
C GLN A 112 -2.68 -21.14 5.00
N SER A 113 -1.57 -21.14 4.26
CA SER A 113 -1.31 -20.16 3.21
C SER A 113 -1.71 -20.70 1.85
N GLN A 114 -2.39 -19.89 1.05
CA GLN A 114 -2.64 -20.11 -0.37
C GLN A 114 -1.54 -19.42 -1.16
N VAL A 115 -0.90 -20.14 -2.09
CA VAL A 115 0.18 -19.62 -2.94
C VAL A 115 -0.28 -19.67 -4.38
N GLN A 116 -0.08 -18.58 -5.12
CA GLN A 116 -0.45 -18.47 -6.53
C GLN A 116 0.61 -17.72 -7.33
N THR A 117 0.64 -17.97 -8.63
CA THR A 117 1.46 -17.19 -9.56
C THR A 117 0.75 -15.88 -9.89
N VAL A 118 1.47 -14.75 -9.82
CA VAL A 118 0.93 -13.43 -10.18
C VAL A 118 1.80 -12.75 -11.25
N GLN A 119 1.21 -11.84 -12.01
CA GLN A 119 1.94 -10.99 -12.95
C GLN A 119 2.18 -9.63 -12.31
N ILE A 120 3.42 -9.16 -12.32
CA ILE A 120 3.81 -7.85 -11.80
C ILE A 120 4.21 -6.96 -12.97
N ARG A 121 3.66 -5.74 -13.04
CA ARG A 121 3.97 -4.80 -14.12
C ARG A 121 5.41 -4.33 -14.05
N VAL A 122 6.01 -4.15 -15.22
CA VAL A 122 7.34 -3.56 -15.37
C VAL A 122 7.25 -2.42 -16.37
N ALA A 123 7.75 -1.25 -15.98
CA ALA A 123 7.86 -0.10 -16.85
C ALA A 123 8.85 -0.39 -18.00
N SER A 124 8.54 0.13 -19.20
CA SER A 124 9.48 0.14 -20.33
C SER A 124 10.01 -1.23 -20.80
N GLN A 125 9.34 -2.35 -20.46
CA GLN A 125 9.69 -3.70 -20.89
C GLN A 125 8.60 -4.30 -21.81
N SER A 126 8.99 -5.22 -22.71
CA SER A 126 8.08 -6.06 -23.49
C SER A 126 8.45 -7.55 -23.35
N PRO A 127 7.56 -8.43 -22.86
CA PRO A 127 6.23 -8.12 -22.31
C PRO A 127 6.32 -7.23 -21.05
N PRO A 128 5.30 -6.41 -20.76
CA PRO A 128 5.33 -5.42 -19.67
C PRO A 128 5.06 -6.04 -18.28
N PHE A 129 5.50 -7.28 -18.08
CA PHE A 129 5.28 -8.02 -16.85
C PHE A 129 6.36 -9.06 -16.60
N VAL A 130 6.60 -9.32 -15.31
CA VAL A 130 7.38 -10.44 -14.82
C VAL A 130 6.53 -11.28 -13.87
N THR A 131 6.88 -12.56 -13.76
CA THR A 131 6.20 -13.48 -12.85
C THR A 131 6.65 -13.25 -11.41
N GLY A 132 5.68 -13.10 -10.52
CA GLY A 132 5.88 -13.09 -9.06
C GLY A 132 5.06 -14.17 -8.36
N THR A 133 5.14 -14.19 -7.04
CA THR A 133 4.42 -15.12 -6.17
C THR A 133 3.43 -14.35 -5.29
N GLY A 134 2.15 -14.65 -5.42
CA GLY A 134 1.09 -14.20 -4.53
C GLY A 134 0.92 -15.17 -3.37
N VAL A 135 0.73 -14.64 -2.17
CA VAL A 135 0.49 -15.40 -0.95
C VAL A 135 -0.65 -14.76 -0.17
N TYR A 136 -1.70 -15.54 0.08
CA TYR A 136 -2.77 -15.16 0.99
C TYR A 136 -2.77 -16.10 2.19
N ALA A 137 -2.90 -15.56 3.39
CA ALA A 137 -3.04 -16.35 4.61
C ALA A 137 -3.91 -15.61 5.62
N GLN A 138 -4.71 -16.38 6.36
CA GLN A 138 -5.50 -15.89 7.48
C GLN A 138 -5.32 -16.84 8.66
N GLY A 139 -5.16 -16.28 9.85
CA GLY A 139 -4.96 -17.05 11.06
C GLY A 139 -5.10 -16.19 12.29
N HIS A 140 -4.42 -16.59 13.36
CA HIS A 140 -4.34 -15.84 14.59
C HIS A 140 -2.91 -15.34 14.80
N GLY A 141 -2.76 -14.24 15.54
CA GLY A 141 -1.47 -13.81 16.06
C GLY A 141 -0.80 -14.91 16.89
N VAL A 142 0.49 -14.76 17.15
CA VAL A 142 1.30 -15.76 17.89
C VAL A 142 0.72 -16.05 19.29
N ASP A 143 -0.01 -15.11 19.88
CA ASP A 143 -0.70 -15.26 21.16
C ASP A 143 -2.08 -15.96 21.07
N GLY A 144 -2.54 -16.26 19.86
CA GLY A 144 -3.81 -16.93 19.56
C GLY A 144 -5.06 -16.05 19.68
N LYS A 145 -4.95 -14.78 20.08
CA LYS A 145 -6.11 -13.95 20.48
C LYS A 145 -6.65 -13.09 19.36
N GLU A 146 -5.76 -12.54 18.55
CA GLU A 146 -6.12 -11.60 17.49
C GLU A 146 -6.18 -12.32 16.15
N GLN A 147 -7.28 -12.18 15.41
CA GLN A 147 -7.29 -12.61 14.02
C GLN A 147 -6.34 -11.73 13.21
N ARG A 148 -5.63 -12.32 12.25
CA ARG A 148 -4.74 -11.62 11.34
C ARG A 148 -4.88 -12.18 9.95
N PHE A 149 -4.75 -11.31 8.96
CA PHE A 149 -4.63 -11.68 7.56
C PHE A 149 -3.36 -11.07 6.96
N VAL A 150 -2.89 -11.71 5.90
CA VAL A 150 -1.85 -11.23 4.99
C VAL A 150 -2.29 -11.58 3.58
N ASP A 151 -2.25 -10.59 2.70
CA ASP A 151 -2.20 -10.75 1.25
C ASP A 151 -0.91 -10.10 0.78
N ALA A 152 -0.07 -10.83 0.05
CA ALA A 152 1.24 -10.36 -0.36
C ALA A 152 1.60 -10.81 -1.77
N ARG A 153 2.34 -9.96 -2.48
CA ARG A 153 3.00 -10.27 -3.75
C ARG A 153 4.51 -10.11 -3.59
N PHE A 154 5.26 -11.13 -3.99
CA PHE A 154 6.71 -11.17 -3.99
C PHE A 154 7.25 -11.23 -5.41
N VAL A 155 8.32 -10.49 -5.69
CA VAL A 155 9.00 -10.53 -6.99
C VAL A 155 10.45 -10.13 -6.84
N ALA A 156 11.33 -10.71 -7.66
CA ALA A 156 12.71 -10.28 -7.81
C ALA A 156 12.93 -9.68 -9.19
N TYR A 157 13.57 -8.51 -9.25
CA TYR A 157 13.85 -7.80 -10.50
C TYR A 157 15.20 -7.09 -10.41
N GLY A 158 16.08 -7.31 -11.39
CA GLY A 158 17.47 -6.86 -11.30
C GLY A 158 18.20 -7.42 -10.07
N ASP A 159 18.78 -6.53 -9.27
CA ASP A 159 19.44 -6.81 -7.99
C ASP A 159 18.50 -6.58 -6.78
N ARG A 160 17.18 -6.55 -6.97
CA ARG A 160 16.22 -6.24 -5.90
C ARG A 160 15.20 -7.35 -5.70
N VAL A 161 14.77 -7.50 -4.44
CA VAL A 161 13.63 -8.33 -4.04
C VAL A 161 12.60 -7.44 -3.38
N TYR A 162 11.35 -7.59 -3.82
CA TYR A 162 10.22 -6.78 -3.41
C TYR A 162 9.20 -7.62 -2.66
N GLN A 163 8.63 -7.04 -1.62
CA GLN A 163 7.48 -7.55 -0.89
C GLN A 163 6.42 -6.45 -0.87
N VAL A 164 5.33 -6.64 -1.61
CA VAL A 164 4.16 -5.76 -1.59
C VAL A 164 3.08 -6.45 -0.77
N VAL A 165 2.53 -5.83 0.27
CA VAL A 165 1.68 -6.52 1.24
C VAL A 165 0.54 -5.64 1.75
N VAL A 166 -0.62 -6.27 1.93
CA VAL A 166 -1.72 -5.77 2.76
C VAL A 166 -1.89 -6.74 3.92
N LEU A 167 -1.80 -6.24 5.15
CA LEU A 167 -1.93 -7.06 6.35
C LEU A 167 -2.65 -6.30 7.46
N GLY A 168 -3.22 -7.03 8.42
CA GLY A 168 -3.91 -6.42 9.54
C GLY A 168 -4.81 -7.38 10.29
N GLU A 169 -5.67 -6.83 11.15
CA GLU A 169 -6.67 -7.61 11.89
C GLU A 169 -7.92 -7.85 11.05
N LYS A 170 -8.31 -6.86 10.25
CA LYS A 170 -9.49 -6.88 9.39
C LYS A 170 -9.10 -6.52 7.96
N ALA A 171 -9.44 -7.38 7.02
CA ALA A 171 -9.21 -7.13 5.61
C ALA A 171 -10.03 -5.92 5.12
N PRO A 172 -9.41 -4.97 4.39
CA PRO A 172 -10.12 -3.98 3.60
C PRO A 172 -11.07 -4.63 2.58
N PRO A 173 -12.02 -3.88 2.00
CA PRO A 173 -12.77 -4.35 0.84
C PRO A 173 -11.80 -4.79 -0.28
N GLN A 174 -12.13 -5.89 -0.95
CA GLN A 174 -11.27 -6.50 -1.97
C GLN A 174 -10.83 -5.51 -3.06
N GLU A 175 -11.72 -4.62 -3.50
CA GLU A 175 -11.40 -3.56 -4.47
C GLU A 175 -10.23 -2.67 -4.03
N GLN A 176 -10.12 -2.35 -2.73
CA GLN A 176 -9.04 -1.51 -2.21
C GLN A 176 -7.70 -2.27 -2.20
N ILE A 177 -7.75 -3.57 -1.94
CA ILE A 177 -6.58 -4.46 -1.99
C ILE A 177 -6.09 -4.59 -3.45
N GLU A 178 -7.01 -4.84 -4.37
CA GLU A 178 -6.72 -4.96 -5.81
C GLU A 178 -6.17 -3.65 -6.37
N GLN A 179 -6.78 -2.50 -6.04
CA GLN A 179 -6.28 -1.19 -6.46
C GLN A 179 -4.84 -0.94 -6.00
N PHE A 180 -4.50 -1.28 -4.76
CA PHE A 180 -3.14 -1.16 -4.25
C PHE A 180 -2.16 -2.02 -5.06
N PHE A 181 -2.43 -3.32 -5.20
CA PHE A 181 -1.51 -4.22 -5.87
C PHE A 181 -1.40 -3.98 -7.37
N ASP A 182 -2.50 -3.65 -8.04
CA ASP A 182 -2.51 -3.45 -9.48
C ASP A 182 -1.87 -2.14 -9.91
N SER A 183 -1.71 -1.20 -8.96
CA SER A 183 -0.96 0.03 -9.16
C SER A 183 0.57 -0.16 -9.03
N PHE A 184 1.04 -1.27 -8.45
CA PHE A 184 2.47 -1.52 -8.29
C PHE A 184 3.14 -1.81 -9.64
N THR A 185 4.16 -1.03 -9.94
CA THR A 185 4.96 -1.15 -11.17
C THR A 185 6.45 -1.08 -10.81
N LEU A 186 7.21 -2.04 -11.32
CA LEU A 186 8.67 -2.02 -11.25
C LEU A 186 9.22 -1.02 -12.26
N GLU A 187 10.19 -0.20 -11.87
CA GLU A 187 10.79 0.86 -12.71
C GLU A 187 12.21 0.52 -13.16
#